data_AF-A0A8T7DT60-F1
#
_entry.id   AF-A0A8T7DT60-F1
#
_cell.length_a   1.000
_cell.length_b   1.000
_cell.length_c   1.000
_cell.angle_alpha   90.00
_cell.angle_beta   90.00
_cell.angle_gamma   90.00
#
_symmetry.space_group_name_H-M   'P 1'
#
loop_
_entity.id
_entity.type
_entity.pdbx_description
1 polymer ?
#
loop_
_entity_poly.entity_id
_entity_poly.type
_entity_poly.pdbx_seq_one_letter_code
_entity_poly.pdbx_strand_id
1 'polypeptide(L)'
;MNTILIIVLICGIALLALYHRPEHDSVAELKKWFSAQLTAISADLANDIERDQQGQYPHPGKPSFKPKGSITYTLLAKNLSRFELSQFSELQAEDVKSTAGYAQLKAVVDELGLNMKLEEVEVEGDGVESWHELDEYVYDFARFYTITISGWRV
;
A
#
# COMPACT_ATOMS: atom_id res chain seq x y z
N MET A 1 31.77 15.38 39.39
CA MET A 1 31.74 14.10 38.63
C MET A 1 30.32 13.62 38.31
N ASN A 2 29.33 13.82 39.20
CA ASN A 2 27.94 13.41 38.94
C ASN A 2 27.17 14.23 37.89
N THR A 3 27.46 15.52 37.71
CA THR A 3 26.73 16.38 36.77
C THR A 3 26.94 16.01 35.30
N ILE A 4 28.15 15.60 34.93
CA ILE A 4 28.47 15.17 33.55
C ILE A 4 27.78 13.84 33.23
N LEU A 5 27.72 12.93 34.20
CA LEU A 5 27.07 11.62 34.08
C LEU A 5 25.55 11.76 33.86
N ILE A 6 24.90 12.72 34.55
CA ILE A 6 23.47 13.02 34.39
C ILE A 6 23.19 13.61 33.00
N ILE A 7 24.04 14.52 32.51
CA ILE A 7 23.86 15.13 31.17
C ILE A 7 23.99 14.08 30.07
N VAL A 8 24.97 13.17 30.16
CA VAL A 8 25.14 12.08 29.19
C VAL A 8 23.96 11.12 29.21
N LEU A 9 23.40 10.82 30.39
CA LEU A 9 22.23 9.96 30.51
C LEU A 9 20.99 10.60 29.87
N ILE A 10 20.75 11.90 30.13
CA ILE A 10 19.62 12.64 29.54
C ILE A 10 19.79 12.79 28.02
N CYS A 11 20.99 13.10 27.54
CA CYS A 11 21.28 13.15 26.10
C CYS A 11 21.12 11.77 25.44
N GLY A 12 21.51 10.68 26.12
CA GLY A 12 21.35 9.32 25.62
C GLY A 12 19.89 8.90 25.50
N ILE A 13 19.07 9.23 26.50
CA ILE A 13 17.61 8.98 26.48
C ILE A 13 16.92 9.84 25.41
N ALA A 14 17.32 11.10 25.24
CA ALA A 14 16.79 11.96 24.18
C ALA A 14 17.19 11.48 22.77
N LEU A 15 18.41 10.96 22.59
CA LEU A 15 18.86 10.34 21.34
C LEU A 15 18.09 9.06 21.03
N LEU A 16 17.87 8.21 22.04
CA LEU A 16 17.04 7.01 21.91
C LEU A 16 15.60 7.36 21.56
N ALA A 17 15.00 8.38 22.19
CA ALA A 17 13.64 8.85 21.89
C ALA A 17 13.50 9.46 20.48
N LEU A 18 14.56 10.09 19.95
CA LEU A 18 14.58 10.56 18.55
C LEU A 18 14.73 9.39 17.56
N TYR A 19 15.46 8.33 17.92
CA TYR A 19 15.62 7.12 17.11
C TYR A 19 14.44 6.15 17.20
N HIS A 20 13.64 6.19 18.28
CA HIS A 20 12.43 5.37 18.47
C HIS A 20 11.15 6.03 17.96
N ARG A 21 11.23 7.15 17.23
CA ARG A 21 10.02 7.63 16.54
C ARG A 21 9.58 6.53 15.57
N PRO A 22 8.34 6.02 15.68
CA PRO A 22 7.78 5.19 14.62
C PRO A 22 7.93 5.98 13.32
N GLU A 23 8.45 5.34 12.27
CA GLU A 23 8.51 5.92 10.92
C GLU A 23 7.07 6.24 10.50
N HIS A 24 6.58 7.42 10.90
CA HIS A 24 5.45 8.05 10.24
C HIS A 24 6.00 8.52 8.91
N ASP A 25 5.94 7.66 7.89
CA ASP A 25 6.26 8.02 6.51
C ASP A 25 5.52 9.33 6.20
N SER A 26 6.27 10.37 5.85
CA SER A 26 5.65 11.65 5.52
C SER A 26 4.79 11.49 4.27
N VAL A 27 3.77 12.35 4.11
CA VAL A 27 2.92 12.34 2.89
C VAL A 27 3.77 12.42 1.62
N ALA A 28 4.87 13.17 1.63
CA ALA A 28 5.78 13.27 0.49
C ALA A 28 6.50 11.94 0.18
N GLU A 29 6.96 11.22 1.21
CA GLU A 29 7.59 9.91 1.06
C GLU A 29 6.60 8.86 0.59
N LEU A 30 5.39 8.85 1.17
CA LEU A 30 4.30 7.99 0.73
C LEU A 30 3.96 8.26 -0.74
N LYS A 31 3.77 9.53 -1.15
CA LYS A 31 3.52 9.88 -2.56
C LYS A 31 4.61 9.38 -3.50
N LYS A 32 5.88 9.50 -3.08
CA LYS A 32 7.01 8.96 -3.85
C LYS A 32 6.95 7.43 -3.97
N TRP A 33 6.64 6.75 -2.87
CA TRP A 33 6.50 5.30 -2.83
C TRP A 33 5.34 4.82 -3.74
N PHE A 34 4.15 5.41 -3.59
CA PHE A 34 2.99 5.14 -4.44
C PHE A 34 3.33 5.36 -5.90
N SER A 35 3.93 6.52 -6.23
CA SER A 35 4.35 6.82 -7.60
C SER A 35 5.24 5.71 -8.19
N ALA A 36 6.21 5.20 -7.43
CA ALA A 36 7.10 4.15 -7.90
C ALA A 36 6.36 2.83 -8.16
N GLN A 37 5.43 2.43 -7.29
CA GLN A 37 4.62 1.23 -7.47
C GLN A 37 3.73 1.33 -8.72
N LEU A 38 3.09 2.47 -8.94
CA LEU A 38 2.21 2.70 -10.09
C LEU A 38 2.99 2.72 -11.42
N THR A 39 4.20 3.28 -11.42
CA THR A 39 5.11 3.20 -12.56
C THR A 39 5.47 1.74 -12.87
N ALA A 40 5.76 0.92 -11.85
CA ALA A 40 6.04 -0.50 -12.06
C ALA A 40 4.84 -1.23 -12.68
N ILE A 41 3.63 -1.04 -12.14
CA ILE A 41 2.39 -1.59 -12.71
C ILE A 41 2.23 -1.15 -14.16
N SER A 42 2.47 0.12 -14.47
CA SER A 42 2.33 0.62 -15.85
C SER A 42 3.28 -0.03 -16.84
N ALA A 43 4.48 -0.43 -16.39
CA ALA A 43 5.48 -1.08 -17.25
C ALA A 43 5.11 -2.53 -17.57
N ASP A 44 4.46 -3.23 -16.63
CA ASP A 44 4.13 -4.65 -16.75
C ASP A 44 2.67 -4.92 -17.18
N LEU A 45 1.81 -3.90 -17.18
CA LEU A 45 0.36 -4.04 -17.41
C LEU A 45 0.00 -4.84 -18.67
N ALA A 46 0.68 -4.60 -19.78
CA ALA A 46 0.40 -5.32 -21.04
C ALA A 46 0.67 -6.82 -20.90
N ASN A 47 1.78 -7.20 -20.27
CA ASN A 47 2.15 -8.58 -20.01
C ASN A 47 1.16 -9.23 -19.02
N ASP A 48 0.74 -8.49 -17.99
CA ASP A 48 -0.24 -8.95 -17.02
C ASP A 48 -1.61 -9.24 -17.67
N ILE A 49 -2.07 -8.37 -18.57
CA ILE A 49 -3.30 -8.57 -19.34
C ILE A 49 -3.18 -9.80 -20.24
N GLU A 50 -2.07 -9.95 -20.96
CA GLU A 50 -1.84 -11.13 -21.81
C GLU A 50 -1.90 -12.42 -20.98
N ARG A 51 -1.27 -12.41 -19.80
CA ARG A 51 -1.31 -13.55 -18.87
C ARG A 51 -2.72 -13.80 -18.37
N ASP A 52 -3.52 -12.77 -18.08
CA ASP A 52 -4.92 -12.94 -17.68
C ASP A 52 -5.71 -13.60 -18.82
N GLN A 53 -5.58 -13.10 -20.05
CA GLN A 53 -6.25 -13.64 -21.25
C GLN A 53 -5.90 -15.11 -21.52
N GLN A 54 -4.69 -15.54 -21.14
CA GLN A 54 -4.27 -16.95 -21.21
C GLN A 54 -4.70 -17.78 -19.99
N GLY A 55 -5.36 -17.17 -19.01
CA GLY A 55 -5.71 -17.81 -17.73
C GLY A 55 -4.52 -18.06 -16.82
N GLN A 56 -3.39 -17.39 -17.04
CA GLN A 56 -2.12 -17.57 -16.32
C GLN A 56 -1.85 -16.46 -15.28
N TYR A 57 -2.76 -15.49 -15.14
CA TYR A 57 -2.66 -14.46 -14.12
C TYR A 57 -3.27 -14.96 -12.79
N PRO A 58 -2.54 -14.86 -11.67
CA PRO A 58 -3.04 -15.30 -10.38
C PRO A 58 -4.01 -14.27 -9.81
N HIS A 59 -5.26 -14.67 -9.61
CA HIS A 59 -6.26 -13.84 -8.94
C HIS A 59 -6.45 -14.26 -7.48
N PRO A 60 -6.67 -13.31 -6.56
CA PRO A 60 -6.97 -13.64 -5.16
C PRO A 60 -8.25 -14.47 -5.03
N GLY A 61 -8.25 -15.40 -4.07
CA GLY A 61 -9.44 -16.14 -3.63
C GLY A 61 -9.55 -17.60 -4.07
N LYS A 62 -9.07 -18.00 -5.26
CA LYS A 62 -8.96 -19.41 -5.73
C LYS A 62 -7.96 -19.49 -6.90
N PRO A 63 -7.27 -20.63 -7.14
CA PRO A 63 -6.48 -20.85 -8.35
C PRO A 63 -7.43 -21.05 -9.56
N SER A 64 -8.09 -19.98 -10.00
CA SER A 64 -8.85 -19.99 -11.24
C SER A 64 -7.93 -19.61 -12.38
N PHE A 65 -7.54 -20.58 -13.20
CA PHE A 65 -6.83 -20.35 -14.47
C PHE A 65 -7.77 -19.82 -15.56
N LYS A 66 -8.72 -18.96 -15.18
CA LYS A 66 -9.72 -18.39 -16.09
C LYS A 66 -9.43 -16.91 -16.23
N PRO A 67 -9.43 -16.37 -17.46
CA PRO A 67 -9.33 -14.94 -17.64
C PRO A 67 -10.50 -14.25 -16.96
N LYS A 68 -10.26 -13.06 -16.40
CA LYS A 68 -11.29 -12.29 -15.70
C LYS A 68 -11.64 -10.98 -16.40
N GLY A 69 -10.81 -10.50 -17.33
CA GLY A 69 -11.07 -9.20 -17.98
C GLY A 69 -10.83 -8.02 -17.03
N SER A 70 -10.22 -8.31 -15.88
CA SER A 70 -9.90 -7.36 -14.82
C SER A 70 -8.75 -7.88 -13.97
N ILE A 71 -7.90 -6.98 -13.49
CA ILE A 71 -6.81 -7.26 -12.56
C ILE A 71 -6.88 -6.21 -11.45
N THR A 72 -6.84 -6.66 -10.20
CA THR A 72 -6.79 -5.80 -9.02
C THR A 72 -5.41 -5.90 -8.38
N TYR A 73 -4.66 -4.82 -8.47
CA TYR A 73 -3.36 -4.66 -7.84
C TYR A 73 -3.57 -4.19 -6.39
N THR A 74 -3.11 -4.99 -5.43
CA THR A 74 -2.90 -4.53 -4.06
C THR A 74 -1.48 -4.00 -3.95
N LEU A 75 -1.29 -2.79 -3.45
CA LEU A 75 0.04 -2.22 -3.31
C LEU A 75 0.74 -2.88 -2.12
N LEU A 76 1.87 -3.54 -2.39
CA LEU A 76 2.59 -4.35 -1.41
C LEU A 76 3.81 -3.62 -0.87
N ALA A 77 4.03 -3.75 0.45
CA ALA A 77 5.25 -3.34 1.12
C ALA A 77 6.46 -4.18 0.65
N LYS A 78 7.67 -3.75 1.01
CA LYS A 78 8.92 -4.41 0.59
C LYS A 78 9.02 -5.89 1.00
N ASN A 79 8.36 -6.27 2.09
CA ASN A 79 8.25 -7.64 2.60
C ASN A 79 7.15 -8.46 1.91
N LEU A 80 6.54 -7.94 0.83
CA LEU A 80 5.40 -8.52 0.11
C LEU A 80 4.10 -8.62 0.94
N SER A 81 4.05 -8.01 2.14
CA SER A 81 2.79 -7.81 2.84
C SER A 81 2.00 -6.69 2.17
N ARG A 82 0.70 -6.65 2.42
CA ARG A 82 -0.12 -5.47 2.09
C ARG A 82 0.51 -4.22 2.72
N PHE A 83 0.61 -3.13 1.95
CA PHE A 83 1.05 -1.85 2.49
C PHE A 83 -0.13 -1.16 3.16
N GLU A 84 -0.20 -1.30 4.48
CA GLU A 84 -1.24 -0.74 5.32
C GLU A 84 -0.78 0.63 5.86
N LEU A 85 -1.62 1.63 5.66
CA LEU A 85 -1.47 2.97 6.21
C LEU A 85 -2.26 3.03 7.50
N SER A 86 -1.62 3.53 8.56
CA SER A 86 -2.35 3.88 9.79
C SER A 86 -3.47 4.87 9.48
N GLN A 87 -4.56 4.82 10.24
CA GLN A 87 -5.67 5.78 10.12
C GLN A 87 -5.22 7.23 10.33
N PHE A 88 -4.09 7.44 11.04
CA PHE A 88 -3.51 8.76 11.29
C PHE A 88 -2.68 9.28 10.11
N SER A 89 -2.49 8.47 9.06
CA SER A 89 -1.87 8.93 7.83
C SER A 89 -2.73 10.01 7.16
N GLU A 90 -2.14 11.17 6.92
CA GLU A 90 -2.78 12.27 6.21
C GLU A 90 -2.92 12.01 4.71
N LEU A 91 -2.29 10.95 4.17
CA LEU A 91 -2.33 10.62 2.74
C LEU A 91 -3.76 10.31 2.30
N GLN A 92 -4.30 11.07 1.35
CA GLN A 92 -5.62 10.81 0.76
C GLN A 92 -5.51 10.19 -0.64
N ALA A 93 -6.61 9.64 -1.14
CA ALA A 93 -6.67 9.10 -2.50
C ALA A 93 -6.22 10.15 -3.54
N GLU A 94 -6.54 11.42 -3.33
CA GLU A 94 -6.19 12.51 -4.23
C GLU A 94 -4.68 12.80 -4.24
N ASP A 95 -3.98 12.53 -3.15
CA ASP A 95 -2.53 12.57 -3.14
C ASP A 95 -1.93 11.51 -4.05
N VAL A 96 -2.49 10.30 -4.02
CA VAL A 96 -2.09 9.20 -4.92
C VAL A 96 -2.38 9.58 -6.38
N LYS A 97 -3.57 10.11 -6.67
CA LYS A 97 -3.95 10.55 -8.03
C LYS A 97 -3.09 11.70 -8.55
N SER A 98 -2.54 12.53 -7.65
CA SER A 98 -1.64 13.63 -8.03
C SER A 98 -0.21 13.19 -8.36
N THR A 99 0.14 11.91 -8.16
CA THR A 99 1.49 11.41 -8.46
C THR A 99 1.77 11.25 -9.95
N ALA A 100 3.04 11.41 -10.35
CA ALA A 100 3.47 11.16 -11.73
C ALA A 100 3.24 9.71 -12.17
N GLY A 101 3.43 8.75 -11.26
CA GLY A 101 3.18 7.34 -11.52
C GLY A 101 1.70 7.03 -11.80
N TYR A 102 0.78 7.69 -11.08
CA TYR A 102 -0.65 7.56 -11.38
C TYR A 102 -0.98 8.12 -12.76
N ALA A 103 -0.46 9.31 -13.12
CA ALA A 103 -0.66 9.90 -14.43
C ALA A 103 -0.12 9.01 -15.56
N GLN A 104 1.05 8.41 -15.36
CA GLN A 104 1.66 7.46 -16.30
C GLN A 104 0.78 6.22 -16.48
N LEU A 105 0.36 5.57 -15.38
CA LEU A 105 -0.51 4.40 -15.44
C LEU A 105 -1.83 4.72 -16.13
N LYS A 106 -2.44 5.87 -15.80
CA LYS A 106 -3.69 6.33 -16.42
C LYS A 106 -3.53 6.52 -17.93
N ALA A 107 -2.42 7.09 -18.39
CA ALA A 107 -2.15 7.26 -19.81
C ALA A 107 -2.07 5.91 -20.56
N VAL A 108 -1.39 4.92 -19.98
CA VAL A 108 -1.31 3.57 -20.57
C VAL A 108 -2.69 2.90 -20.60
N VAL A 109 -3.46 2.98 -19.51
CA VAL A 109 -4.83 2.45 -19.45
C VAL A 109 -5.71 3.09 -20.53
N ASP A 110 -5.63 4.42 -20.68
CA ASP A 110 -6.43 5.16 -21.65
C ASP A 110 -6.04 4.83 -23.10
N GLU A 111 -4.74 4.69 -23.37
CA GLU A 111 -4.23 4.25 -24.68
C GLU A 111 -4.77 2.87 -25.07
N LEU A 112 -4.89 1.97 -24.09
CA LEU A 112 -5.45 0.63 -24.28
C LEU A 112 -7.00 0.62 -24.32
N GLY A 113 -7.66 1.76 -24.09
CA GLY A 113 -9.12 1.86 -24.04
C GLY A 113 -9.75 1.12 -22.86
N LEU A 114 -9.01 1.02 -21.74
CA LEU A 114 -9.42 0.30 -20.53
C LEU A 114 -9.98 1.25 -19.47
N ASN A 115 -10.52 0.67 -18.40
CA ASN A 115 -10.99 1.39 -17.23
C ASN A 115 -10.04 1.18 -16.05
N MET A 116 -9.80 2.23 -15.28
CA MET A 116 -9.01 2.18 -14.05
C MET A 116 -9.80 2.76 -12.87
N LYS A 117 -9.78 2.06 -11.74
CA LYS A 117 -10.43 2.46 -10.49
C LYS A 117 -9.42 2.37 -9.35
N LEU A 118 -9.19 3.48 -8.65
CA LEU A 118 -8.46 3.52 -7.38
C LEU A 118 -9.47 3.41 -6.25
N GLU A 119 -9.27 2.47 -5.34
CA GLU A 119 -10.12 2.25 -4.17
C GLU A 119 -9.29 2.26 -2.90
N GLU A 120 -9.78 2.95 -1.90
CA GLU A 120 -9.31 2.84 -0.52
C GLU A 120 -10.13 1.74 0.16
N VAL A 121 -9.44 0.85 0.86
CA VAL A 121 -10.03 -0.30 1.54
C VAL A 121 -9.62 -0.24 2.99
N GLU A 122 -10.62 -0.15 3.88
CA GLU A 122 -10.43 -0.24 5.31
C GLU A 122 -10.14 -1.69 5.71
N VAL A 123 -9.18 -1.88 6.63
CA VAL A 123 -8.91 -3.18 7.24
C VAL A 123 -9.85 -3.32 8.42
N GLU A 124 -10.89 -4.15 8.26
CA GLU A 124 -11.75 -4.52 9.38
C GLU A 124 -10.92 -5.32 10.40
N GLY A 125 -10.68 -4.72 11.56
CA GLY A 125 -10.04 -5.37 12.70
C GLY A 125 -11.02 -6.28 13.43
N ASP A 126 -11.18 -7.52 12.99
CA ASP A 126 -10.80 -8.72 13.75
C ASP A 126 -10.97 -9.96 12.85
N GLY A 127 -10.00 -10.85 12.90
CA GLY A 127 -10.11 -12.19 12.33
C GLY A 127 -9.66 -13.24 13.33
N VAL A 128 -9.82 -12.96 14.63
CA VAL A 128 -9.34 -13.83 15.70
C VAL A 128 -10.37 -13.89 16.83
N GLU A 129 -11.13 -14.97 16.86
CA GLU A 129 -11.72 -15.51 18.09
C GLU A 129 -10.58 -15.98 19.02
N SER A 130 -9.90 -15.08 19.72
CA SER A 130 -9.07 -15.47 20.86
C SER A 130 -9.40 -14.59 22.04
N TRP A 131 -10.39 -15.06 22.79
CA TRP A 131 -10.60 -14.67 24.17
C TRP A 131 -9.32 -14.94 24.97
N HIS A 132 -8.87 -13.92 25.72
CA HIS A 132 -7.74 -13.91 26.65
C HIS A 132 -6.41 -13.46 26.05
N GLU A 133 -6.24 -12.15 25.90
CA GLU A 133 -5.24 -11.39 26.65
C GLU A 133 -5.63 -9.91 26.62
N LEU A 134 -5.71 -9.31 27.82
CA LEU A 134 -5.94 -7.88 28.00
C LEU A 134 -4.67 -7.16 27.54
N ASP A 135 -4.67 -6.58 26.35
CA ASP A 135 -3.78 -5.47 26.01
C ASP A 135 -4.53 -4.48 25.13
N GLU A 136 -4.55 -3.23 25.61
CA GLU A 136 -4.89 -1.96 24.97
C GLU A 136 -5.70 -2.00 23.66
N TYR A 137 -6.93 -1.46 23.69
CA TYR A 137 -7.72 -1.15 22.49
C TYR A 137 -6.95 -0.16 21.59
N VAL A 138 -6.06 -0.64 20.75
CA VAL A 138 -5.49 0.14 19.65
C VAL A 138 -6.54 0.14 18.55
N TYR A 139 -7.43 1.12 18.61
CA TYR A 139 -8.23 1.53 17.45
C TYR A 139 -7.26 2.06 16.39
N ASP A 140 -6.61 1.19 15.61
CA ASP A 140 -5.94 1.58 14.36
C ASP A 140 -6.64 0.81 13.25
N PHE A 141 -7.67 1.42 12.66
CA PHE A 141 -8.27 0.91 11.43
C PHE A 141 -7.33 1.25 10.29
N ALA A 142 -6.32 0.41 10.10
CA ALA A 142 -5.42 0.58 8.99
C ALA A 142 -6.20 0.54 7.68
N ARG A 143 -5.71 1.25 6.67
CA ARG A 143 -6.31 1.30 5.34
C ARG A 143 -5.25 1.04 4.29
N PHE A 144 -5.66 0.55 3.14
CA PHE A 144 -4.75 0.35 2.01
C PHE A 144 -5.44 0.73 0.71
N TYR A 145 -4.65 0.88 -0.34
CA TYR A 145 -5.18 1.20 -1.65
C TYR A 145 -5.04 0.02 -2.60
N THR A 146 -6.06 -0.13 -3.45
CA THR A 146 -6.04 -1.04 -4.58
C THR A 146 -6.30 -0.29 -5.87
N ILE A 147 -5.73 -0.79 -6.97
CA ILE A 147 -6.06 -0.32 -8.31
C ILE A 147 -6.59 -1.48 -9.11
N THR A 148 -7.82 -1.31 -9.61
CA THR A 148 -8.44 -2.26 -10.52
C THR A 148 -8.39 -1.72 -11.93
N ILE A 149 -7.80 -2.49 -12.84
CA ILE A 149 -7.80 -2.21 -14.28
C ILE A 149 -8.67 -3.26 -14.95
N SER A 150 -9.57 -2.86 -15.85
CA SER A 150 -10.57 -3.75 -16.44
C SER A 150 -11.02 -3.30 -17.83
N GLY A 151 -11.66 -4.20 -18.57
CA GLY A 151 -12.36 -3.87 -19.82
C GLY A 151 -11.81 -4.52 -21.08
N TRP A 152 -10.81 -5.40 -20.98
CA TRP A 152 -10.38 -6.22 -22.12
C TRP A 152 -11.28 -7.45 -22.29
N ARG A 153 -11.23 -8.02 -23.49
CA ARG A 153 -11.97 -9.25 -23.81
C ARG A 153 -11.28 -10.47 -23.19
N VAL A 154 -12.11 -11.35 -22.65
CA VAL A 154 -11.81 -12.70 -22.15
C VAL A 154 -12.18 -13.73 -23.20
#